data_AF-A0A2D5EVS2-F1
#
_entry.id   AF-A0A2D5EVS2-F1
#
_cell.length_a   1.000
_cell.length_b   1.000
_cell.length_c   1.000
_cell.angle_alpha   90.00
_cell.angle_beta   90.00
_cell.angle_gamma   90.00
#
_symmetry.space_group_name_H-M   'P 1'
#
loop_
_entity.id
_entity.type
_entity.pdbx_description
1 polymer ?
#
loop_
_entity_poly.entity_id
_entity_poly.type
_entity_poly.pdbx_seq_one_letter_code
_entity_poly.pdbx_strand_id
1 'polypeptide(L)'
;MARETIDYDPIEELVEAGRRELSNGDMERARWCFEEALSRQPGHPRAMLGLSYVERHEQRHTGPPPSGSAAVLSSDLEVIALVREKRYEDALAVLRDEAEARPDDAAIAKSIAHLEQHLARRYEKQLGGPSVRLRLVGEAPPSLASIRGHLDGDTTLADALARSGLPPLETLAVLLELQTSGDLEVVGGAQPAVLSEPPPRRPDAPVPAPEPMPELDASVDDDAAASEGASASASEGGSAPEIDAPSDAIERPLGALPARAPKVATAEMKAPPRSPGGGSKLALALAIGLAAVAAGAAYVLLAG
;
A
#
# COMPACT_ATOMS: atom_id res chain seq x y z
N MET A 1 -10.17 38.46 -19.51
CA MET A 1 -9.78 37.40 -18.56
C MET A 1 -11.04 36.62 -18.22
N ALA A 2 -11.20 35.43 -18.79
CA ALA A 2 -12.32 34.55 -18.46
C ALA A 2 -12.08 33.97 -17.06
N ARG A 3 -13.07 34.07 -16.17
CA ARG A 3 -13.03 33.36 -14.90
C ARG A 3 -13.33 31.90 -15.22
N GLU A 4 -12.33 31.04 -15.01
CA GLU A 4 -12.50 29.61 -15.03
C GLU A 4 -13.39 29.24 -13.83
N THR A 5 -14.64 28.90 -14.10
CA THR A 5 -15.56 28.38 -13.09
C THR A 5 -15.11 26.95 -12.82
N ILE A 6 -14.48 26.74 -11.67
CA ILE A 6 -14.15 25.40 -11.19
C ILE A 6 -15.49 24.69 -10.97
N ASP A 7 -15.79 23.71 -11.81
CA ASP A 7 -16.99 22.89 -11.67
C ASP A 7 -16.78 22.02 -10.44
N TYR A 8 -17.51 22.36 -9.38
CA TYR A 8 -17.36 21.74 -8.09
C TYR A 8 -18.34 20.58 -7.98
N ASP A 9 -17.82 19.35 -7.97
CA ASP A 9 -18.63 18.16 -7.73
C ASP A 9 -18.67 17.86 -6.22
N PRO A 10 -19.80 18.11 -5.53
CA PRO A 10 -19.92 17.86 -4.09
C PRO A 10 -19.76 16.38 -3.71
N ILE A 11 -19.93 15.45 -4.66
CA ILE A 11 -19.78 14.01 -4.41
C ILE A 11 -18.30 13.65 -4.34
N GLU A 12 -17.48 14.19 -5.24
CA GLU A 12 -16.04 13.97 -5.23
C GLU A 12 -15.40 14.57 -3.97
N GLU A 13 -15.87 15.72 -3.46
CA GLU A 13 -15.37 16.23 -2.18
C GLU A 13 -15.67 15.28 -1.01
N LEU A 14 -16.86 14.68 -0.96
CA LEU A 14 -17.20 13.69 0.07
C LEU A 14 -16.31 12.45 -0.01
N VAL A 15 -16.01 11.98 -1.23
CA VAL A 15 -15.09 10.86 -1.44
C VAL A 15 -13.67 11.20 -1.02
N GLU A 16 -13.18 12.40 -1.35
CA GLU A 16 -11.86 12.87 -0.92
C GLU A 16 -11.78 13.10 0.59
N ALA A 17 -12.85 13.59 1.22
CA ALA A 17 -12.97 13.69 2.67
C ALA A 17 -12.91 12.30 3.31
N GLY A 18 -13.69 11.33 2.82
CA GLY A 18 -13.65 9.95 3.30
C GLY A 18 -12.25 9.33 3.20
N ARG A 19 -11.53 9.57 2.12
CA ARG A 19 -10.13 9.12 1.96
C ARG A 19 -9.17 9.79 2.94
N ARG A 20 -9.37 11.09 3.23
CA ARG A 20 -8.59 11.80 4.27
C ARG A 20 -8.85 11.20 5.64
N GLU A 21 -10.10 10.92 5.98
CA GLU A 21 -10.45 10.28 7.26
C GLU A 21 -9.92 8.85 7.38
N LEU A 22 -9.93 8.06 6.30
CA LEU A 22 -9.22 6.77 6.25
C LEU A 22 -7.74 6.92 6.55
N SER A 23 -7.09 7.92 5.96
CA SER A 23 -5.66 8.19 6.19
C SER A 23 -5.39 8.65 7.63
N ASN A 24 -6.38 9.25 8.30
CA ASN A 24 -6.31 9.63 9.71
C ASN A 24 -6.61 8.47 10.67
N GLY A 25 -7.08 7.32 10.15
CA GLY A 25 -7.53 6.17 10.94
C GLY A 25 -8.92 6.32 11.55
N ASP A 26 -9.70 7.33 11.14
CA ASP A 26 -11.02 7.63 11.69
C ASP A 26 -12.12 6.90 10.88
N MET A 27 -12.25 5.59 11.14
CA MET A 27 -13.07 4.67 10.33
C MET A 27 -14.55 5.03 10.34
N GLU A 28 -15.09 5.49 11.47
CA GLU A 28 -16.51 5.89 11.58
C GLU A 28 -16.81 7.10 10.68
N ARG A 29 -15.92 8.10 10.67
CA ARG A 29 -16.07 9.29 9.82
C ARG A 29 -15.90 8.96 8.36
N ALA A 30 -14.92 8.12 8.04
CA ALA A 30 -14.73 7.62 6.68
C ALA A 30 -15.98 6.92 6.15
N ARG A 31 -16.55 5.98 6.93
CA ARG A 31 -17.83 5.32 6.61
C ARG A 31 -18.91 6.35 6.31
N TRP A 32 -19.13 7.29 7.22
CA TRP A 32 -20.16 8.31 7.08
C TRP A 32 -20.01 9.11 5.77
N CYS A 33 -18.78 9.53 5.41
CA CYS A 33 -18.51 10.24 4.16
C CYS A 33 -18.86 9.41 2.92
N PHE A 34 -18.51 8.12 2.90
CA PHE A 34 -18.81 7.25 1.76
C PHE A 34 -20.30 6.90 1.66
N GLU A 35 -20.98 6.66 2.78
CA GLU A 35 -22.43 6.46 2.82
C GLU A 35 -23.18 7.70 2.32
N GLU A 36 -22.75 8.89 2.73
CA GLU A 36 -23.33 10.17 2.29
C GLU A 36 -23.07 10.43 0.80
N ALA A 37 -21.92 10.02 0.26
CA ALA A 37 -21.68 10.08 -1.18
C ALA A 37 -22.60 9.11 -1.95
N LEU A 38 -22.78 7.89 -1.44
CA LEU A 38 -23.65 6.87 -2.05
C LEU A 38 -25.13 7.18 -1.92
N SER A 39 -25.56 7.92 -0.89
CA SER A 39 -26.95 8.38 -0.75
C SER A 39 -27.33 9.37 -1.85
N ARG A 40 -26.37 10.16 -2.34
CA ARG A 40 -26.55 11.15 -3.43
C ARG A 40 -26.43 10.51 -4.81
N GLN A 41 -25.49 9.59 -4.98
CA GLN A 41 -25.32 8.85 -6.23
C GLN A 41 -25.13 7.34 -5.94
N PRO A 42 -26.24 6.60 -5.91
CA PRO A 42 -26.20 5.15 -5.77
C PRO A 42 -25.42 4.54 -6.94
N GLY A 43 -24.26 3.92 -6.64
CA GLY A 43 -23.38 3.34 -7.66
C GLY A 43 -22.11 4.16 -7.96
N HIS A 44 -21.80 5.20 -7.19
CA HIS A 44 -20.52 5.89 -7.32
C HIS A 44 -19.33 4.94 -7.02
N PRO A 45 -18.47 4.60 -8.00
CA PRO A 45 -17.54 3.47 -7.87
C PRO A 45 -16.49 3.69 -6.79
N ARG A 46 -15.96 4.92 -6.65
CA ARG A 46 -14.94 5.25 -5.65
C ARG A 46 -15.50 5.19 -4.22
N ALA A 47 -16.77 5.56 -4.04
CA ALA A 47 -17.41 5.55 -2.73
C ALA A 47 -17.72 4.11 -2.29
N MET A 48 -18.21 3.25 -3.21
CA MET A 48 -18.40 1.81 -2.93
C MET A 48 -17.08 1.13 -2.53
N LEU A 49 -15.99 1.44 -3.24
CA LEU A 49 -14.67 0.90 -2.91
C LEU A 49 -14.22 1.35 -1.51
N GLY A 50 -14.36 2.65 -1.20
CA GLY A 50 -14.06 3.21 0.12
C GLY A 50 -14.86 2.55 1.25
N LEU A 51 -16.17 2.36 1.06
CA LEU A 51 -17.04 1.71 2.04
C LEU A 51 -16.65 0.24 2.25
N SER A 52 -16.37 -0.50 1.18
CA SER A 52 -15.92 -1.90 1.27
C SER A 52 -14.60 -2.04 2.05
N TYR A 53 -13.71 -1.04 1.96
CA TYR A 53 -12.49 -1.00 2.74
C TYR A 53 -12.79 -0.80 4.23
N VAL A 54 -13.66 0.15 4.58
CA VAL A 54 -14.07 0.40 5.98
C VAL A 54 -14.73 -0.84 6.59
N GLU A 55 -15.64 -1.49 5.87
CA GLU A 55 -16.33 -2.70 6.35
C GLU A 55 -15.36 -3.86 6.63
N ARG A 56 -14.39 -4.10 5.73
CA ARG A 56 -13.36 -5.11 5.96
C ARG A 56 -12.49 -4.77 7.17
N HIS A 57 -12.11 -3.51 7.32
CA HIS A 57 -11.31 -3.06 8.45
C HIS A 57 -12.05 -3.26 9.77
N GLU A 58 -13.34 -2.94 9.83
CA GLU A 58 -14.14 -3.18 11.03
C GLU A 58 -14.34 -4.67 11.32
N GLN A 59 -14.59 -5.50 10.29
CA GLN A 59 -14.72 -6.95 10.47
C GLN A 59 -13.45 -7.59 11.03
N ARG A 60 -12.26 -7.10 10.64
CA ARG A 60 -10.98 -7.55 11.22
C ARG A 60 -10.87 -7.25 12.72
N HIS A 61 -11.50 -6.18 13.20
CA HIS A 61 -11.41 -5.75 14.61
C HIS A 61 -12.58 -6.20 15.49
N THR A 62 -13.76 -6.46 14.92
CA THR A 62 -14.97 -6.80 15.68
C THR A 62 -15.41 -8.26 15.55
N GLY A 63 -14.89 -9.01 14.56
CA GLY A 63 -15.23 -10.41 14.36
C GLY A 63 -14.12 -11.38 14.78
N PRO A 64 -14.47 -12.63 15.19
CA PRO A 64 -13.49 -13.71 15.12
C PRO A 64 -12.97 -13.81 13.68
N PRO A 65 -11.67 -14.05 13.46
CA PRO A 65 -11.08 -14.06 12.13
C PRO A 65 -11.90 -14.99 11.22
N PRO A 66 -12.35 -14.51 10.03
CA PRO A 66 -13.18 -15.31 9.14
C PRO A 66 -12.44 -16.60 8.81
N SER A 67 -12.87 -17.69 9.44
CA SER A 67 -12.26 -18.99 9.29
C SER A 67 -12.74 -19.60 7.98
N GLY A 68 -11.98 -19.45 6.89
CA GLY A 68 -12.28 -20.12 5.63
C GLY A 68 -11.71 -19.48 4.37
N SER A 69 -11.94 -20.15 3.24
CA SER A 69 -11.47 -19.80 1.89
C SER A 69 -11.94 -18.44 1.37
N ALA A 70 -13.03 -17.89 1.91
CA ALA A 70 -13.52 -16.56 1.54
C ALA A 70 -12.60 -15.41 2.00
N ALA A 71 -11.89 -15.60 3.13
CA ALA A 71 -10.93 -14.61 3.61
C ALA A 71 -9.71 -14.50 2.68
N VAL A 72 -9.23 -15.66 2.19
CA VAL A 72 -8.06 -15.77 1.31
C VAL A 72 -8.27 -15.00 0.00
N LEU A 73 -9.42 -15.18 -0.64
CA LEU A 73 -9.73 -14.49 -1.89
C LEU A 73 -9.82 -12.96 -1.72
N SER A 74 -10.19 -12.49 -0.52
CA SER A 74 -10.31 -11.05 -0.25
C SER A 74 -8.94 -10.38 -0.08
N SER A 75 -8.00 -11.05 0.59
CA SER A 75 -6.62 -10.56 0.78
C SER A 75 -5.84 -10.54 -0.53
N ASP A 76 -5.97 -11.59 -1.36
CA ASP A 76 -5.31 -11.65 -2.67
C ASP A 76 -5.71 -10.48 -3.59
N LEU A 77 -7.01 -10.17 -3.65
CA LEU A 77 -7.51 -9.05 -4.45
C LEU A 77 -7.04 -7.69 -3.90
N GLU A 78 -6.95 -7.55 -2.59
CA GLU A 78 -6.43 -6.34 -1.93
C GLU A 78 -4.93 -6.14 -2.24
N VAL A 79 -4.12 -7.18 -2.11
CA VAL A 79 -2.69 -7.15 -2.45
C VAL A 79 -2.49 -6.80 -3.92
N ILE A 80 -3.27 -7.39 -4.84
CA ILE A 80 -3.22 -7.06 -6.27
C ILE A 80 -3.55 -5.59 -6.52
N ALA A 81 -4.57 -5.05 -5.86
CA ALA A 81 -4.95 -3.65 -5.98
C ALA A 81 -3.83 -2.72 -5.48
N LEU A 82 -3.26 -2.98 -4.30
CA LEU A 82 -2.18 -2.20 -3.71
C LEU A 82 -0.90 -2.21 -4.57
N VAL A 83 -0.55 -3.37 -5.14
CA VAL A 83 0.59 -3.50 -6.07
C VAL A 83 0.36 -2.68 -7.34
N ARG A 84 -0.85 -2.69 -7.92
CA ARG A 84 -1.20 -1.87 -9.09
C ARG A 84 -1.10 -0.37 -8.79
N GLU A 85 -1.48 0.03 -7.58
CA GLU A 85 -1.36 1.40 -7.09
C GLU A 85 0.07 1.79 -6.68
N LYS A 86 1.04 0.89 -6.81
CA LYS A 86 2.45 1.06 -6.37
C LYS A 86 2.60 1.27 -4.86
N ARG A 87 1.62 0.84 -4.07
CA ARG A 87 1.57 0.87 -2.60
C ARG A 87 2.14 -0.43 -2.04
N TYR A 88 3.41 -0.70 -2.33
CA TYR A 88 4.05 -1.97 -2.02
C TYR A 88 4.23 -2.23 -0.52
N GLU A 89 4.39 -1.17 0.28
CA GLU A 89 4.52 -1.26 1.75
C GLU A 89 3.21 -1.74 2.38
N ASP A 90 2.09 -1.15 1.96
CA ASP A 90 0.77 -1.57 2.41
C ASP A 90 0.47 -3.02 1.99
N ALA A 91 0.84 -3.38 0.75
CA ALA A 91 0.68 -4.75 0.27
C ALA A 91 1.50 -5.75 1.11
N LEU A 92 2.72 -5.38 1.51
CA LEU A 92 3.56 -6.19 2.37
C LEU A 92 2.98 -6.32 3.78
N ALA A 93 2.38 -5.26 4.32
CA ALA A 93 1.71 -5.29 5.62
C ALA A 93 0.52 -6.28 5.61
N VAL A 94 -0.33 -6.22 4.58
CA VAL A 94 -1.46 -7.16 4.43
C VAL A 94 -0.99 -8.62 4.38
N LEU A 95 0.08 -8.90 3.61
CA LEU A 95 0.63 -10.26 3.54
C LEU A 95 1.25 -10.74 4.86
N ARG A 96 1.88 -9.84 5.63
CA ARG A 96 2.46 -10.18 6.93
C ARG A 96 1.37 -10.51 7.95
N ASP A 97 0.30 -9.70 8.01
CA ASP A 97 -0.88 -10.00 8.83
C ASP A 97 -1.45 -11.38 8.47
N GLU A 98 -1.48 -11.72 7.18
CA GLU A 98 -1.96 -13.02 6.71
C GLU A 98 -1.00 -14.17 7.04
N ALA A 99 0.32 -13.92 7.02
CA ALA A 99 1.32 -14.88 7.45
C ALA A 99 1.25 -15.16 8.96
N GLU A 100 0.88 -14.18 9.78
CA GLU A 100 0.62 -14.40 11.21
C GLU A 100 -0.59 -15.34 11.42
N ALA A 101 -1.63 -15.19 10.61
CA ALA A 101 -2.78 -16.09 10.63
C ALA A 101 -2.47 -17.48 10.06
N ARG A 102 -1.54 -17.57 9.10
CA ARG A 102 -1.22 -18.79 8.33
C ARG A 102 0.31 -18.96 8.13
N PRO A 103 1.06 -19.31 9.19
CA PRO A 103 2.54 -19.33 9.14
C PRO A 103 3.12 -20.37 8.17
N ASP A 104 2.37 -21.43 7.86
CA ASP A 104 2.82 -22.54 7.00
C ASP A 104 2.49 -22.33 5.51
N ASP A 105 1.85 -21.21 5.13
CA ASP A 105 1.52 -20.95 3.73
C ASP A 105 2.74 -20.48 2.92
N ALA A 106 3.30 -21.41 2.16
CA ALA A 106 4.44 -21.16 1.27
C ALA A 106 4.16 -20.12 0.18
N ALA A 107 2.90 -19.95 -0.25
CA ALA A 107 2.54 -18.96 -1.26
C ALA A 107 2.62 -17.54 -0.70
N ILE A 108 2.15 -17.34 0.54
CA ILE A 108 2.26 -16.05 1.26
C ILE A 108 3.73 -15.73 1.49
N ALA A 109 4.50 -16.67 2.04
CA ALA A 109 5.93 -16.49 2.29
C ALA A 109 6.71 -16.10 1.02
N LYS A 110 6.39 -16.73 -0.12
CA LYS A 110 6.98 -16.39 -1.42
C LYS A 110 6.60 -14.98 -1.89
N SER A 111 5.34 -14.58 -1.70
CA SER A 111 4.87 -13.24 -2.07
C SER A 111 5.52 -12.15 -1.21
N ILE A 112 5.66 -12.38 0.10
CA ILE A 112 6.41 -11.52 1.03
C ILE A 112 7.84 -11.35 0.53
N ALA A 113 8.57 -12.44 0.32
CA ALA A 113 9.97 -12.39 -0.11
C ALA A 113 10.15 -11.62 -1.43
N HIS A 114 9.22 -11.76 -2.38
CA HIS A 114 9.25 -11.04 -3.65
C HIS A 114 9.03 -9.52 -3.47
N LEU A 115 8.06 -9.12 -2.64
CA LEU A 115 7.82 -7.71 -2.35
C LEU A 115 8.97 -7.08 -1.55
N GLU A 116 9.52 -7.79 -0.57
CA GLU A 116 10.66 -7.33 0.20
C GLU A 116 11.89 -7.11 -0.69
N GLN A 117 12.16 -8.04 -1.60
CA GLN A 117 13.23 -7.88 -2.59
C GLN A 117 13.00 -6.68 -3.51
N HIS A 118 11.75 -6.47 -3.95
CA HIS A 118 11.40 -5.32 -4.79
C HIS A 118 11.61 -3.99 -4.07
N LEU A 119 11.12 -3.88 -2.84
CA LEU A 119 11.28 -2.69 -2.00
C LEU A 119 12.75 -2.43 -1.65
N ALA A 120 13.51 -3.47 -1.29
CA ALA A 120 14.94 -3.33 -0.99
C ALA A 120 15.71 -2.75 -2.18
N ARG A 121 15.51 -3.27 -3.39
CA ARG A 121 16.13 -2.72 -4.63
C ARG A 121 15.72 -1.27 -4.87
N ARG A 122 14.46 -0.92 -4.60
CA ARG A 122 13.95 0.44 -4.77
C ARG A 122 14.59 1.41 -3.78
N TYR A 123 14.65 1.06 -2.50
CA TYR A 123 15.28 1.88 -1.46
C TYR A 123 16.78 2.01 -1.66
N GLU A 124 17.47 0.93 -2.01
CA GLU A 124 18.90 0.97 -2.36
C GLU A 124 19.16 1.95 -3.51
N LYS A 125 18.32 1.92 -4.55
CA LYS A 125 18.41 2.88 -5.67
C LYS A 125 18.12 4.32 -5.22
N GLN A 126 17.16 4.55 -4.32
CA GLN A 126 16.85 5.88 -3.80
C GLN A 126 17.99 6.46 -2.96
N LEU A 127 18.70 5.61 -2.22
CA LEU A 127 19.89 5.99 -1.45
C LEU A 127 21.13 6.25 -2.35
N GLY A 128 21.07 5.92 -3.63
CA GLY A 128 22.17 6.14 -4.59
C GLY A 128 22.99 4.88 -4.93
N GLY A 129 22.52 3.70 -4.56
CA GLY A 129 23.14 2.41 -4.85
C GLY A 129 24.04 1.87 -3.72
N PRO A 130 24.59 0.65 -3.88
CA PRO A 130 25.23 -0.08 -2.80
C PRO A 130 26.61 0.49 -2.42
N SER A 131 27.26 1.19 -3.35
CA SER A 131 28.60 1.77 -3.17
C SER A 131 28.59 3.17 -2.54
N VAL A 132 27.41 3.71 -2.24
CA VAL A 132 27.29 5.05 -1.70
C VAL A 132 27.78 5.09 -0.25
N ARG A 133 28.48 6.16 0.14
CA ARG A 133 28.95 6.29 1.53
C ARG A 133 27.95 7.08 2.35
N LEU A 134 27.82 6.68 3.61
CA LEU A 134 26.80 7.21 4.51
C LEU A 134 27.45 7.90 5.69
N ARG A 135 27.05 9.15 5.95
CA ARG A 135 27.50 9.94 7.10
C ARG A 135 26.30 10.36 7.93
N LEU A 136 26.31 10.05 9.21
CA LEU A 136 25.28 10.53 10.13
C LEU A 136 25.61 11.97 10.57
N VAL A 137 24.64 12.87 10.44
CA VAL A 137 24.73 14.29 10.85
C VAL A 137 23.99 14.51 12.17
N GLY A 138 22.88 13.79 12.38
CA GLY A 138 22.01 13.91 13.54
C GLY A 138 22.18 12.82 14.61
N GLU A 139 21.20 12.74 15.51
CA GLU A 139 21.13 11.66 16.50
C GLU A 139 20.52 10.40 15.86
N ALA A 140 21.24 9.28 15.92
CA ALA A 140 20.73 8.03 15.36
C ALA A 140 19.55 7.50 16.20
N PRO A 141 18.50 6.97 15.56
CA PRO A 141 17.45 6.25 16.25
C PRO A 141 18.01 4.99 16.92
N PRO A 142 17.39 4.51 18.01
CA PRO A 142 17.88 3.35 18.77
C PRO A 142 17.97 2.08 17.93
N SER A 143 17.14 1.95 16.88
CA SER A 143 17.21 0.84 15.91
C SER A 143 18.55 0.75 15.19
N LEU A 144 19.27 1.86 15.02
CA LEU A 144 20.59 1.89 14.39
C LEU A 144 21.75 1.94 15.38
N ALA A 145 21.52 1.70 16.67
CA ALA A 145 22.58 1.73 17.69
C ALA A 145 23.79 0.88 17.29
N SER A 146 23.56 -0.29 16.67
CA SER A 146 24.59 -1.21 16.19
C SER A 146 25.46 -0.67 15.06
N ILE A 147 24.92 0.20 14.18
CA ILE A 147 25.67 0.75 13.02
C ILE A 147 26.07 2.20 13.17
N ARG A 148 25.56 2.91 14.20
CA ARG A 148 25.83 4.32 14.44
C ARG A 148 27.33 4.65 14.41
N GLY A 149 28.16 3.82 15.04
CA GLY A 149 29.62 4.00 15.08
C GLY A 149 30.33 3.80 13.74
N HIS A 150 29.62 3.32 12.72
CA HIS A 150 30.15 3.07 11.39
C HIS A 150 29.66 4.09 10.36
N LEU A 151 28.64 4.91 10.66
CA LEU A 151 28.14 5.92 9.71
C LEU A 151 28.99 7.22 9.76
N ASP A 152 30.30 7.09 9.56
CA ASP A 152 31.30 8.15 9.64
C ASP A 152 31.60 8.85 8.29
N GLY A 153 31.01 8.36 7.19
CA GLY A 153 31.24 8.83 5.83
C GLY A 153 32.25 8.00 5.03
N ASP A 154 32.91 7.02 5.66
CA ASP A 154 33.78 6.05 4.96
C ASP A 154 33.07 4.72 4.69
N THR A 155 32.08 4.36 5.51
CA THR A 155 31.28 3.14 5.36
C THR A 155 30.31 3.23 4.18
N THR A 156 30.32 2.18 3.34
CA THR A 156 29.38 2.06 2.22
C THR A 156 28.01 1.55 2.67
N LEU A 157 26.96 1.76 1.86
CA LEU A 157 25.64 1.18 2.11
C LEU A 157 25.70 -0.35 2.24
N ALA A 158 26.46 -1.03 1.37
CA ALA A 158 26.66 -2.48 1.45
C ALA A 158 27.28 -2.90 2.80
N ASP A 159 28.29 -2.16 3.28
CA ASP A 159 28.92 -2.43 4.58
C ASP A 159 27.96 -2.18 5.75
N ALA A 160 27.13 -1.12 5.67
CA ALA A 160 26.12 -0.83 6.67
C ALA A 160 25.07 -1.95 6.77
N LEU A 161 24.61 -2.47 5.62
CA LEU A 161 23.67 -3.60 5.56
C LEU A 161 24.28 -4.89 6.13
N ALA A 162 25.56 -5.16 5.88
CA ALA A 162 26.24 -6.33 6.41
C ALA A 162 26.43 -6.28 7.94
N ARG A 163 26.44 -5.08 8.55
CA ARG A 163 26.74 -4.87 9.97
C ARG A 163 25.52 -4.59 10.84
N SER A 164 24.35 -4.30 10.27
CA SER A 164 23.20 -3.83 11.05
C SER A 164 22.61 -4.83 12.02
N GLY A 165 22.75 -6.13 11.74
CA GLY A 165 22.07 -7.18 12.49
C GLY A 165 20.54 -7.15 12.34
N LEU A 166 20.00 -6.19 11.58
CA LEU A 166 18.60 -6.07 11.22
C LEU A 166 18.37 -6.69 9.84
N PRO A 167 17.12 -7.07 9.51
CA PRO A 167 16.76 -7.40 8.14
C PRO A 167 17.20 -6.29 7.15
N PRO A 168 17.68 -6.65 5.95
CA PRO A 168 18.15 -5.66 4.98
C PRO A 168 17.12 -4.59 4.64
N LEU A 169 15.84 -4.98 4.49
CA LEU A 169 14.76 -4.05 4.18
C LEU A 169 14.52 -3.04 5.30
N GLU A 170 14.51 -3.48 6.56
CA GLU A 170 14.34 -2.60 7.72
C GLU A 170 15.51 -1.63 7.85
N THR A 171 16.73 -2.11 7.64
CA THR A 171 17.92 -1.26 7.64
C THR A 171 17.81 -0.18 6.56
N LEU A 172 17.40 -0.54 5.34
CA LEU A 172 17.20 0.41 4.24
C LEU A 172 16.09 1.42 4.54
N ALA A 173 14.96 0.98 5.10
CA ALA A 173 13.84 1.85 5.44
C ALA A 173 14.25 2.92 6.47
N VAL A 174 14.97 2.53 7.53
CA VAL A 174 15.44 3.47 8.55
C VAL A 174 16.48 4.44 7.97
N LEU A 175 17.39 3.97 7.12
CA LEU A 175 18.36 4.85 6.45
C LEU A 175 17.65 5.88 5.54
N LEU A 176 16.60 5.48 4.82
CA LEU A 176 15.80 6.38 3.98
C LEU A 176 15.02 7.41 4.81
N GLU A 177 14.49 7.00 5.97
CA GLU A 177 13.84 7.91 6.92
C GLU A 177 14.82 8.96 7.45
N LEU A 178 16.05 8.55 7.80
CA LEU A 178 17.10 9.47 8.22
C LEU A 178 17.56 10.41 7.11
N GLN A 179 17.62 9.93 5.87
CA GLN A 179 17.91 10.79 4.73
C GLN A 179 16.80 11.83 4.54
N THR A 180 15.54 11.43 4.70
CA THR A 180 14.37 12.29 4.50
C THR A 180 14.24 13.36 5.60
N SER A 181 14.64 13.04 6.82
CA SER A 181 14.72 13.98 7.95
C SER A 181 15.96 14.88 7.92
N GLY A 182 16.96 14.54 7.11
CA GLY A 182 18.21 15.29 7.00
C GLY A 182 19.27 14.88 8.04
N ASP A 183 19.03 13.82 8.80
CA ASP A 183 19.97 13.27 9.79
C ASP A 183 21.03 12.36 9.16
N LEU A 184 20.83 11.93 7.91
CA LEU A 184 21.78 11.14 7.12
C LEU A 184 22.18 11.88 5.85
N GLU A 185 23.48 12.04 5.67
CA GLU A 185 24.09 12.58 4.46
C GLU A 185 24.72 11.47 3.62
N VAL A 186 24.42 11.52 2.33
CA VAL A 186 24.90 10.57 1.34
C VAL A 186 26.14 11.16 0.67
N VAL A 187 27.33 10.69 1.06
CA VAL A 187 28.63 11.21 0.63
C VAL A 187 29.13 10.41 -0.58
N GLY A 188 29.47 11.10 -1.67
CA GLY A 188 30.15 10.48 -2.82
C GLY A 188 29.28 9.60 -3.71
N GLY A 189 27.95 9.60 -3.53
CA GLY A 189 27.05 9.15 -4.57
C GLY A 189 27.13 10.12 -5.75
N ALA A 190 27.22 9.60 -6.97
CA ALA A 190 26.81 10.40 -8.12
C ALA A 190 25.39 10.86 -7.79
N GLN A 191 25.21 12.13 -7.42
CA GLN A 191 23.88 12.68 -7.15
C GLN A 191 23.03 12.19 -8.31
N PRO A 192 21.94 11.43 -8.06
CA PRO A 192 21.10 10.91 -9.13
C PRO A 192 20.73 12.15 -9.89
N ALA A 193 21.32 12.33 -11.08
CA ALA A 193 21.44 13.64 -11.70
C ALA A 193 20.06 14.25 -11.60
N VAL A 194 19.89 15.16 -10.62
CA VAL A 194 18.66 15.91 -10.53
C VAL A 194 18.63 16.47 -11.92
N LEU A 195 17.55 16.17 -12.65
CA LEU A 195 17.34 16.66 -13.99
C LEU A 195 17.39 18.19 -13.85
N SER A 196 18.60 18.74 -13.80
CA SER A 196 18.93 20.10 -14.08
C SER A 196 18.29 20.23 -15.41
N GLU A 197 17.16 20.94 -15.40
CA GLU A 197 16.34 21.18 -16.56
C GLU A 197 17.29 21.31 -17.72
N PRO A 198 17.22 20.39 -18.72
CA PRO A 198 18.16 20.42 -19.82
C PRO A 198 18.17 21.88 -20.28
N PRO A 199 19.36 22.53 -20.33
CA PRO A 199 19.46 23.96 -20.55
C PRO A 199 18.52 24.31 -21.71
N PRO A 200 17.64 25.31 -21.54
CA PRO A 200 16.48 25.52 -22.40
C PRO A 200 16.93 25.30 -23.84
N ARG A 201 16.38 24.24 -24.46
CA ARG A 201 16.77 23.86 -25.82
C ARG A 201 16.68 25.14 -26.63
N ARG A 202 17.83 25.60 -27.15
CA ARG A 202 17.81 26.69 -28.13
C ARG A 202 16.81 26.24 -29.19
N PRO A 203 15.85 27.09 -29.60
CA PRO A 203 14.87 26.72 -30.60
C PRO A 203 15.62 26.09 -31.77
N ASP A 204 15.37 24.79 -31.96
CA ASP A 204 16.09 24.00 -32.94
C ASP A 204 15.94 24.69 -34.29
N ALA A 205 17.07 24.84 -35.00
CA ALA A 205 17.04 25.26 -36.39
C ALA A 205 16.03 24.37 -37.15
N PRO A 206 15.26 24.93 -38.10
CA PRO A 206 14.21 24.22 -38.80
C PRO A 206 14.73 22.87 -39.31
N VAL A 207 14.16 21.79 -38.77
CA VAL A 207 14.49 20.42 -39.16
C VAL A 207 14.22 20.31 -40.66
N PRO A 208 15.23 19.98 -41.49
CA PRO A 208 15.03 19.81 -42.92
C PRO A 208 13.98 18.70 -43.14
N ALA A 209 13.09 18.93 -44.10
CA ALA A 209 11.99 18.04 -44.40
C ALA A 209 12.48 16.59 -44.56
N PRO A 210 11.78 15.60 -43.96
CA PRO A 210 12.18 14.20 -44.07
C PRO A 210 12.17 13.78 -45.54
N GLU A 211 13.29 13.22 -45.99
CA GLU A 211 13.38 12.62 -47.33
C GLU A 211 12.40 11.44 -47.44
N PRO A 212 11.75 11.27 -48.60
CA PRO A 212 10.79 10.19 -48.81
C PRO A 212 11.48 8.84 -48.69
N MET A 213 10.96 8.00 -47.80
CA MET A 213 11.39 6.62 -47.62
C MET A 213 11.18 5.82 -48.92
N PRO A 214 12.15 4.99 -49.34
CA PRO A 214 11.96 4.05 -50.44
C PRO A 214 10.94 2.98 -50.05
N GLU A 215 9.99 2.73 -50.94
CA GLU A 215 8.99 1.66 -50.83
C GLU A 215 9.70 0.31 -50.74
N LEU A 216 9.60 -0.35 -49.59
CA LEU A 216 10.07 -1.71 -49.37
C LEU A 216 8.98 -2.68 -49.87
N ASP A 217 9.24 -3.29 -51.02
CA ASP A 217 8.48 -4.43 -51.55
C ASP A 217 8.51 -5.59 -50.54
N ALA A 218 7.33 -5.87 -49.97
CA ALA A 218 7.11 -7.00 -49.07
C ALA A 218 6.83 -8.27 -49.87
N SER A 219 7.88 -9.03 -50.18
CA SER A 219 7.75 -10.45 -50.54
C SER A 219 7.60 -11.28 -49.26
N VAL A 220 6.36 -11.69 -48.97
CA VAL A 220 6.01 -12.64 -47.90
C VAL A 220 6.04 -14.04 -48.50
N ASP A 221 7.07 -14.81 -48.17
CA ASP A 221 7.08 -16.25 -48.40
C ASP A 221 6.35 -16.94 -47.24
N ASP A 222 5.18 -17.48 -47.56
CA ASP A 222 4.39 -18.42 -46.77
C ASP A 222 5.10 -19.78 -46.77
N ASP A 223 5.65 -20.21 -45.64
CA ASP A 223 6.08 -21.60 -45.45
C ASP A 223 5.34 -22.22 -44.26
N ALA A 224 4.35 -23.02 -44.63
CA ALA A 224 3.50 -23.80 -43.77
C ALA A 224 4.23 -25.06 -43.31
N ALA A 225 4.43 -25.21 -42.00
CA ALA A 225 4.80 -26.48 -41.40
C ALA A 225 3.83 -26.84 -40.25
N ALA A 226 3.04 -27.87 -40.54
CA ALA A 226 2.10 -28.51 -39.66
C ALA A 226 2.74 -29.08 -38.39
N SER A 227 2.01 -29.02 -37.28
CA SER A 227 2.21 -29.90 -36.13
C SER A 227 0.85 -30.17 -35.50
N GLU A 228 0.15 -31.16 -36.05
CA GLU A 228 -0.95 -31.85 -35.40
C GLU A 228 -0.45 -32.59 -34.15
N GLY A 229 -1.19 -32.45 -33.05
CA GLY A 229 -0.89 -33.12 -31.78
C GLY A 229 -2.14 -33.23 -30.93
N ALA A 230 -3.05 -34.10 -31.37
CA ALA A 230 -4.25 -34.48 -30.64
C ALA A 230 -3.92 -35.09 -29.27
N SER A 231 -4.71 -34.74 -28.26
CA SER A 231 -5.13 -35.69 -27.22
C SER A 231 -6.43 -35.21 -26.57
N ALA A 232 -7.43 -36.08 -26.72
CA ALA A 232 -8.78 -35.98 -26.21
C ALA A 232 -8.90 -36.67 -24.84
N SER A 233 -10.12 -36.54 -24.27
CA SER A 233 -10.72 -37.36 -23.19
C SER A 233 -10.35 -36.92 -21.76
N ALA A 234 -11.24 -36.79 -20.78
CA ALA A 234 -12.64 -37.19 -20.57
C ALA A 234 -13.25 -36.22 -19.52
N SER A 235 -14.48 -35.71 -19.65
CA SER A 235 -15.76 -36.31 -19.20
C SER A 235 -15.78 -36.84 -17.76
N GLU A 236 -16.39 -36.06 -16.86
CA GLU A 236 -17.26 -36.47 -15.73
C GLU A 236 -17.84 -35.14 -15.18
N GLY A 237 -19.13 -34.81 -15.24
CA GLY A 237 -20.26 -35.64 -14.86
C GLY A 237 -20.66 -35.36 -13.40
N GLY A 238 -20.78 -34.08 -13.00
CA GLY A 238 -21.12 -33.66 -11.64
C GLY A 238 -22.52 -33.05 -11.56
N SER A 239 -23.45 -33.83 -11.02
CA SER A 239 -24.86 -33.50 -10.78
C SER A 239 -25.06 -32.19 -10.01
N ALA A 240 -25.97 -31.35 -10.51
CA ALA A 240 -26.52 -30.23 -9.77
C ALA A 240 -27.47 -30.75 -8.68
N PRO A 241 -27.37 -30.30 -7.42
CA PRO A 241 -28.38 -30.59 -6.42
C PRO A 241 -29.63 -29.74 -6.68
N GLU A 242 -30.74 -30.43 -6.89
CA GLU A 242 -32.11 -29.92 -6.85
C GLU A 242 -32.39 -29.43 -5.42
N ILE A 243 -32.42 -28.11 -5.25
CA ILE A 243 -32.77 -27.47 -3.97
C ILE A 243 -34.27 -27.20 -4.00
N ASP A 244 -35.02 -28.13 -3.42
CA ASP A 244 -36.41 -27.92 -3.00
C ASP A 244 -36.40 -26.85 -1.89
N ALA A 245 -36.76 -25.61 -2.26
CA ALA A 245 -37.02 -24.55 -1.30
C ALA A 245 -38.50 -24.55 -0.92
N PRO A 246 -38.87 -24.74 0.37
CA PRO A 246 -40.25 -24.58 0.81
C PRO A 246 -40.65 -23.11 0.72
N SER A 247 -41.68 -22.89 -0.10
CA SER A 247 -42.37 -21.61 -0.26
C SER A 247 -43.27 -21.34 0.95
N ASP A 248 -42.69 -21.01 2.10
CA ASP A 248 -43.42 -20.46 3.23
C ASP A 248 -43.32 -18.93 3.23
N ALA A 249 -44.48 -18.33 2.97
CA ALA A 249 -44.73 -16.90 3.02
C ALA A 249 -44.46 -16.35 4.43
N ILE A 250 -43.32 -15.65 4.58
CA ILE A 250 -43.10 -14.78 5.73
C ILE A 250 -43.74 -13.44 5.40
N GLU A 251 -45.00 -13.27 5.83
CA GLU A 251 -45.61 -11.97 6.02
C GLU A 251 -44.74 -11.16 7.00
N ARG A 252 -43.89 -10.28 6.47
CA ARG A 252 -43.19 -9.28 7.30
C ARG A 252 -44.21 -8.22 7.70
N PRO A 253 -44.54 -8.07 9.00
CA PRO A 253 -45.32 -6.92 9.44
C PRO A 253 -44.52 -5.65 9.13
N LEU A 254 -45.18 -4.68 8.48
CA LEU A 254 -44.68 -3.33 8.27
C LEU A 254 -44.36 -2.71 9.64
N GLY A 255 -43.10 -2.84 10.06
CA GLY A 255 -42.56 -2.21 11.24
C GLY A 255 -42.65 -0.69 11.10
N ALA A 256 -43.23 -0.07 12.12
CA ALA A 256 -43.40 1.37 12.23
C ALA A 256 -42.08 2.12 11.96
N LEU A 257 -42.18 3.19 11.15
CA LEU A 257 -41.12 4.16 10.95
C LEU A 257 -40.57 4.65 12.31
N PRO A 258 -39.24 4.65 12.52
CA PRO A 258 -38.67 5.16 13.75
C PRO A 258 -39.00 6.65 13.92
N ALA A 259 -39.25 7.05 15.17
CA ALA A 259 -39.55 8.43 15.53
C ALA A 259 -38.42 9.37 15.09
N ARG A 260 -38.82 10.52 14.53
CA ARG A 260 -37.99 11.69 14.17
C ARG A 260 -36.74 11.82 15.05
N ALA A 261 -35.58 11.87 14.39
CA ALA A 261 -34.30 12.19 15.00
C ALA A 261 -34.37 13.45 15.89
N PRO A 262 -33.69 13.47 17.05
CA PRO A 262 -33.67 14.63 17.92
C PRO A 262 -32.98 15.82 17.22
N LYS A 263 -33.60 17.00 17.33
CA LYS A 263 -33.00 18.27 16.91
C LYS A 263 -31.67 18.45 17.65
N VAL A 264 -30.57 18.34 16.91
CA VAL A 264 -29.24 18.70 17.42
C VAL A 264 -29.27 20.20 17.69
N ALA A 265 -29.24 20.54 18.98
CA ALA A 265 -29.05 21.91 19.42
C ALA A 265 -27.68 22.38 18.94
N THR A 266 -27.66 23.50 18.23
CA THR A 266 -26.46 24.28 17.91
C THR A 266 -25.78 24.69 19.21
N ALA A 267 -24.83 23.88 19.67
CA ALA A 267 -23.89 24.27 20.72
C ALA A 267 -22.82 25.16 20.10
N GLU A 268 -22.64 26.36 20.65
CA GLU A 268 -21.55 27.28 20.32
C GLU A 268 -20.20 26.55 20.41
N MET A 269 -19.52 26.46 19.26
CA MET A 269 -18.16 25.94 19.13
C MET A 269 -17.18 26.89 19.82
N LYS A 270 -16.89 26.63 21.09
CA LYS A 270 -15.72 27.17 21.77
C LYS A 270 -14.49 26.43 21.24
N ALA A 271 -13.66 27.16 20.50
CA ALA A 271 -12.45 26.62 19.87
C ALA A 271 -11.56 25.87 20.87
N PRO A 272 -11.16 24.61 20.60
CA PRO A 272 -10.21 23.91 21.45
C PRO A 272 -8.80 24.51 21.32
N PRO A 273 -7.99 24.48 22.40
CA PRO A 273 -6.60 24.91 22.33
C PRO A 273 -5.84 24.02 21.36
N ARG A 274 -5.08 24.66 20.45
CA ARG A 274 -4.19 23.98 19.50
C ARG A 274 -3.17 23.14 20.27
N SER A 275 -3.26 21.82 20.13
CA SER A 275 -2.26 20.88 20.63
C SER A 275 -0.96 21.04 19.82
N PRO A 276 0.19 21.30 20.44
CA PRO A 276 1.47 21.24 19.74
C PRO A 276 1.92 19.78 19.60
N GLY A 277 2.37 19.38 18.40
CA GLY A 277 3.21 18.19 18.22
C GLY A 277 2.51 16.92 17.75
N GLY A 278 2.05 16.89 16.50
CA GLY A 278 1.67 15.66 15.80
C GLY A 278 2.88 14.96 15.16
N GLY A 279 3.83 14.49 15.98
CA GLY A 279 5.06 13.83 15.51
C GLY A 279 5.31 12.42 16.07
N SER A 280 4.48 11.91 16.98
CA SER A 280 4.92 10.81 17.87
C SER A 280 4.18 9.47 17.72
N LYS A 281 3.27 9.32 16.73
CA LYS A 281 2.48 8.08 16.61
C LYS A 281 3.27 6.89 16.05
N LEU A 282 4.29 7.13 15.21
CA LEU A 282 5.17 6.06 14.70
C LEU A 282 6.12 5.52 15.78
N ALA A 283 6.56 6.35 16.73
CA ALA A 283 7.43 5.92 17.82
C ALA A 283 6.75 4.94 18.80
N LEU A 284 5.41 5.00 18.94
CA LEU A 284 4.69 4.15 19.89
C LEU A 284 4.48 2.72 19.36
N ALA A 285 4.25 2.54 18.05
CA ALA A 285 4.07 1.22 17.45
C ALA A 285 5.37 0.40 17.49
N LEU A 286 6.52 1.05 17.29
CA LEU A 286 7.83 0.40 17.28
C LEU A 286 8.31 0.00 18.69
N ALA A 287 7.90 0.74 19.72
CA ALA A 287 8.22 0.41 21.12
C ALA A 287 7.48 -0.84 21.64
N ILE A 288 6.26 -1.11 21.15
CA ILE A 288 5.46 -2.27 21.59
C ILE A 288 6.02 -3.58 21.01
N GLY A 289 6.54 -3.56 19.77
CA GLY A 289 7.20 -4.73 19.18
C GLY A 289 8.48 -5.17 19.90
N LEU A 290 9.27 -4.22 20.39
CA LEU A 290 10.55 -4.49 21.07
C LEU A 290 10.37 -5.10 22.48
N ALA A 291 9.28 -4.77 23.18
CA ALA A 291 8.97 -5.34 24.49
C ALA A 291 8.58 -6.84 24.41
N ALA A 292 7.92 -7.26 23.33
CA ALA A 292 7.51 -8.65 23.15
C ALA A 292 8.71 -9.59 22.89
N VAL A 293 9.71 -9.13 22.14
CA VAL A 293 10.93 -9.90 21.86
C VAL A 293 11.81 -10.06 23.10
N ALA A 294 11.93 -9.02 23.93
CA ALA A 294 12.67 -9.10 25.19
C ALA A 294 12.00 -10.04 26.22
N ALA A 295 10.67 -10.06 26.28
CA ALA A 295 9.92 -10.98 27.14
C ALA A 295 10.05 -12.45 26.68
N GLY A 296 10.06 -12.71 25.37
CA GLY A 296 10.29 -14.04 24.81
C GLY A 296 11.68 -14.59 25.10
N ALA A 297 12.73 -13.76 24.98
CA ALA A 297 14.10 -14.16 25.28
C ALA A 297 14.34 -14.46 26.76
N ALA A 298 13.70 -13.72 27.67
CA ALA A 298 13.78 -13.97 29.11
C ALA A 298 13.08 -15.28 29.52
N TYR A 299 11.99 -15.66 28.83
CA TYR A 299 11.27 -16.89 29.13
C TYR A 299 12.06 -18.15 28.72
N VAL A 300 12.78 -18.11 27.60
CA VAL A 300 13.63 -19.22 27.14
C VAL A 300 14.85 -19.43 28.04
N LEU A 301 15.40 -18.37 28.64
CA LEU A 301 16.52 -18.44 29.59
C LEU A 301 16.12 -18.93 30.99
N LEU A 302 14.84 -18.83 31.36
CA LEU A 302 14.32 -19.31 32.65
C LEU A 302 13.77 -20.74 32.58
N ALA A 303 13.55 -21.27 31.38
CA ALA A 303 12.97 -22.59 31.15
C ALA A 303 13.98 -23.68 30.74
N GLY A 304 15.26 -23.34 30.60
CA GLY A 304 16.37 -24.27 30.34
C GLY A 304 17.35 -24.36 31.50
#